data_AF-A0A485KIQ6-F1
#
_entry.id   AF-A0A485KIQ6-F1
#
_cell.length_a   1.000
_cell.length_b   1.000
_cell.length_c   1.000
_cell.angle_alpha   90.00
_cell.angle_beta   90.00
_cell.angle_gamma   90.00
#
_symmetry.space_group_name_H-M   'P 1'
#
loop_
_entity.id
_entity.type
_entity.pdbx_description
1 polymer ?
#
loop_
_entity_poly.entity_id
_entity_poly.type
_entity_poly.pdbx_seq_one_letter_code
_entity_poly.pdbx_strand_id
1 'polypeptide(L)'
;MHPSGDYNPPDSMGLDAAEIMVPSQADSQADIPPHMGIIYSASSPTDSTASISLDLDLLESSSRSRDARDDDTSPTHGVPTRNEQRMTYEVCLEKGMYGLGIYFADDGSAAIVDQHVPFYKLPSGHAAPGEASGVIKPGDILTHINDECVAHYKFEDLVEALRTLPSGRVKLTFCSPLFHSLVDVKASHEENLEKRIEALHEELEREKKCRQIAEKRMQLYREEVLRLGELNIGLRCQIKKVEADLQASQKFMRQTHVAL
;
A
#
# COMPACT_ATOMS: atom_id res chain seq x y z
N MET A 1 -45.41 -35.30 -58.50
CA MET A 1 -46.00 -36.06 -57.38
C MET A 1 -45.63 -35.35 -56.08
N HIS A 2 -46.58 -34.63 -55.48
CA HIS A 2 -46.64 -34.31 -54.05
C HIS A 2 -47.42 -35.45 -53.35
N PRO A 3 -47.32 -35.71 -52.02
CA PRO A 3 -47.55 -34.77 -50.89
C PRO A 3 -46.45 -34.83 -49.80
N SER A 4 -46.14 -33.82 -48.99
CA SER A 4 -46.87 -32.97 -48.01
C SER A 4 -46.57 -33.40 -46.56
N GLY A 5 -46.25 -32.42 -45.72
CA GLY A 5 -46.29 -32.49 -44.26
C GLY A 5 -45.03 -31.90 -43.60
N ASP A 6 -45.06 -30.94 -42.70
CA ASP A 6 -46.05 -29.90 -42.35
C ASP A 6 -45.26 -28.83 -41.58
N TYR A 7 -45.57 -27.57 -41.85
CA TYR A 7 -45.07 -26.39 -41.16
C TYR A 7 -46.17 -25.93 -40.22
N ASN A 8 -45.87 -25.70 -38.93
CA ASN A 8 -46.60 -24.68 -38.17
C ASN A 8 -45.88 -24.25 -36.87
N PRO A 9 -45.60 -22.95 -36.69
CA PRO A 9 -45.35 -22.33 -35.40
C PRO A 9 -46.68 -21.83 -34.78
N PRO A 10 -46.83 -21.75 -33.45
CA PRO A 10 -47.99 -21.10 -32.86
C PRO A 10 -47.77 -19.59 -32.71
N ASP A 11 -48.54 -18.86 -33.51
CA ASP A 11 -49.43 -17.74 -33.16
C ASP A 11 -48.98 -16.59 -32.25
N SER A 12 -48.94 -15.44 -32.90
CA SER A 12 -49.18 -14.09 -32.40
C SER A 12 -50.63 -13.86 -31.96
N MET A 13 -50.83 -13.26 -30.78
CA MET A 13 -51.98 -12.46 -30.32
C MET A 13 -51.51 -11.78 -29.01
N GLY A 14 -51.61 -10.50 -28.72
CA GLY A 14 -52.22 -9.34 -29.35
C GLY A 14 -51.74 -8.07 -28.63
N LEU A 15 -51.97 -6.92 -29.26
CA LEU A 15 -51.74 -5.58 -28.74
C LEU A 15 -52.93 -5.14 -27.86
N ASP A 16 -52.66 -4.55 -26.70
CA ASP A 16 -53.47 -3.54 -26.01
C ASP A 16 -52.51 -2.80 -25.03
N ALA A 17 -52.15 -1.53 -25.24
CA ALA A 17 -52.93 -0.32 -24.96
C ALA A 17 -53.12 -0.03 -23.46
N ALA A 18 -52.38 1.00 -23.01
CA ALA A 18 -52.67 1.92 -21.90
C ALA A 18 -52.79 1.38 -20.47
N GLU A 19 -51.81 1.71 -19.62
CA GLU A 19 -52.14 2.30 -18.31
C GLU A 19 -51.00 3.20 -17.79
N ILE A 20 -51.34 4.48 -17.64
CA ILE A 20 -50.52 5.53 -17.04
C ILE A 20 -50.63 5.34 -15.53
N MET A 21 -49.54 4.90 -14.90
CA MET A 21 -49.48 4.78 -13.44
C MET A 21 -48.90 6.05 -12.84
N VAL A 22 -49.80 6.86 -12.29
CA VAL A 22 -49.53 8.03 -11.43
C VAL A 22 -49.15 7.53 -10.03
N PRO A 23 -48.05 7.99 -9.41
CA PRO A 23 -47.88 7.84 -7.97
C PRO A 23 -48.57 9.00 -7.25
N SER A 24 -49.58 8.61 -6.48
CA SER A 24 -50.36 9.43 -5.55
C SER A 24 -49.51 9.99 -4.41
N GLN A 25 -49.96 11.13 -3.91
CA GLN A 25 -49.48 11.84 -2.73
C GLN A 25 -49.51 10.95 -1.48
N ALA A 26 -48.47 11.07 -0.65
CA ALA A 26 -48.54 10.73 0.76
C ALA A 26 -47.98 11.92 1.55
N ASP A 27 -48.85 12.44 2.41
CA ASP A 27 -48.61 13.49 3.38
C ASP A 27 -47.42 13.15 4.29
N SER A 28 -46.54 14.13 4.51
CA SER A 28 -45.65 14.16 5.66
C SER A 28 -45.39 15.61 6.04
N GLN A 29 -46.12 15.98 7.07
CA GLN A 29 -46.14 17.23 7.80
C GLN A 29 -44.75 17.59 8.33
N ALA A 30 -44.23 18.75 7.93
CA ALA A 30 -43.08 19.38 8.55
C ALA A 30 -43.40 20.86 8.80
N ASP A 31 -43.48 21.19 10.09
CA ASP A 31 -43.70 22.52 10.64
C ASP A 31 -42.72 23.56 10.09
N ILE A 32 -43.27 24.70 9.67
CA ILE A 32 -42.54 25.93 9.37
C ILE A 32 -42.74 26.88 10.55
N PRO A 33 -41.68 27.38 11.21
CA PRO A 33 -41.78 28.63 11.96
C PRO A 33 -41.32 29.83 11.09
N PRO A 34 -41.93 31.01 11.28
CA PRO A 34 -41.81 32.13 10.35
C PRO A 34 -40.57 33.00 10.58
N HIS A 35 -40.06 33.50 9.46
CA HIS A 35 -39.33 34.75 9.21
C HIS A 35 -39.20 35.73 10.40
N MET A 36 -37.99 36.25 10.66
CA MET A 36 -37.75 37.68 10.96
C MET A 36 -36.26 38.01 11.17
N GLY A 37 -35.77 39.02 10.45
CA GLY A 37 -34.92 40.06 11.03
C GLY A 37 -33.40 39.86 10.99
N ILE A 38 -32.79 40.32 9.89
CA ILE A 38 -31.41 40.82 9.90
C ILE A 38 -31.37 42.08 10.78
N ILE A 39 -30.50 42.10 11.79
CA ILE A 39 -29.92 43.33 12.35
C ILE A 39 -28.40 43.18 12.28
N TYR A 40 -27.78 43.91 11.35
CA TYR A 40 -26.35 44.17 11.40
C TYR A 40 -26.09 45.09 12.59
N SER A 41 -25.24 44.67 13.52
CA SER A 41 -24.64 45.54 14.52
C SER A 41 -23.13 45.35 14.47
N ALA A 42 -22.46 46.41 14.03
CA ALA A 42 -21.01 46.52 14.00
C ALA A 42 -20.44 46.58 15.42
N SER A 43 -19.33 45.88 15.66
CA SER A 43 -18.30 46.26 16.65
C SER A 43 -17.00 45.52 16.37
N SER A 44 -15.91 46.24 16.62
CA SER A 44 -14.51 46.09 16.18
C SER A 44 -13.76 44.77 16.47
N PRO A 45 -12.62 44.54 15.79
CA PRO A 45 -11.77 43.37 15.99
C PRO A 45 -10.82 43.54 17.18
N THR A 46 -10.60 42.48 17.94
CA THR A 46 -9.43 42.32 18.81
C THR A 46 -8.70 41.03 18.49
N ASP A 47 -7.53 41.24 17.90
CA ASP A 47 -6.22 40.68 18.25
C ASP A 47 -5.88 39.20 18.01
N SER A 48 -4.72 39.07 17.37
CA SER A 48 -3.71 38.01 17.51
C SER A 48 -4.05 36.57 17.12
N THR A 49 -3.61 36.20 15.91
CA THR A 49 -2.87 34.94 15.70
C THR A 49 -1.88 35.13 14.55
N ALA A 50 -0.62 34.84 14.86
CA ALA A 50 0.53 34.95 13.96
C ALA A 50 0.42 34.00 12.76
N SER A 51 0.75 34.51 11.57
CA SER A 51 0.95 33.75 10.36
C SER A 51 2.34 33.11 10.38
N ILE A 52 2.42 31.78 10.47
CA ILE A 52 3.65 31.04 10.19
C ILE A 52 3.58 30.61 8.72
N SER A 53 4.35 31.28 7.87
CA SER A 53 4.60 30.85 6.49
C SER A 53 5.80 29.91 6.51
N LEU A 54 5.65 28.67 6.03
CA LEU A 54 6.75 27.75 5.79
C LEU A 54 6.90 27.60 4.28
N ASP A 55 7.92 28.29 3.73
CA ASP A 55 8.36 28.14 2.34
C ASP A 55 9.05 26.80 2.15
N LEU A 56 8.59 26.06 1.15
CA LEU A 56 9.05 24.73 0.77
C LEU A 56 9.77 24.83 -0.59
N ASP A 57 10.88 25.56 -0.64
CA ASP A 57 11.65 25.79 -1.88
C ASP A 57 13.16 25.72 -1.67
N LEU A 58 13.65 24.64 -1.06
CA LEU A 58 15.09 24.36 -1.09
C LEU A 58 15.34 22.87 -0.96
N LEU A 59 15.38 22.14 -2.08
CA LEU A 59 16.11 20.87 -2.25
C LEU A 59 15.99 20.36 -3.69
N GLU A 60 16.57 21.10 -4.64
CA GLU A 60 16.94 20.51 -5.94
C GLU A 60 18.10 21.29 -6.54
N SER A 61 19.33 20.88 -6.22
CA SER A 61 20.55 21.17 -6.99
C SER A 61 21.73 20.40 -6.41
N SER A 62 21.79 19.10 -6.68
CA SER A 62 23.08 18.43 -6.83
C SER A 62 23.43 18.41 -8.30
N SER A 63 24.54 19.06 -8.69
CA SER A 63 25.65 18.35 -9.34
C SER A 63 26.77 19.29 -9.82
N ARG A 64 28.01 18.78 -9.64
CA ARG A 64 29.33 19.17 -10.23
C ARG A 64 30.08 20.24 -9.40
N SER A 65 31.36 20.09 -9.06
CA SER A 65 32.41 19.15 -9.47
C SER A 65 33.68 19.32 -8.60
N ARG A 66 34.36 18.19 -8.34
CA ARG A 66 35.81 17.91 -8.27
C ARG A 66 36.77 19.06 -7.90
N ASP A 67 37.62 18.83 -6.89
CA ASP A 67 39.07 18.61 -7.12
C ASP A 67 39.82 18.11 -5.87
N ALA A 68 40.89 17.36 -6.17
CA ALA A 68 41.65 16.43 -5.33
C ALA A 68 42.79 17.07 -4.53
N ARG A 69 43.18 16.41 -3.40
CA ARG A 69 44.55 16.18 -2.84
C ARG A 69 44.48 14.95 -1.91
N ASP A 70 45.18 13.83 -2.21
CA ASP A 70 46.47 13.35 -1.62
C ASP A 70 46.42 13.19 -0.08
N ASP A 71 46.81 12.11 0.59
CA ASP A 71 47.88 11.12 0.36
C ASP A 71 47.76 9.95 1.38
N ASP A 72 48.40 8.83 1.03
CA ASP A 72 49.12 7.85 1.88
C ASP A 72 48.50 6.54 2.47
N THR A 73 49.15 5.46 2.02
CA THR A 73 49.42 4.08 2.51
C THR A 73 48.43 3.16 3.28
N SER A 74 48.12 2.05 2.57
CA SER A 74 48.29 0.63 2.97
C SER A 74 47.16 -0.11 3.77
N PRO A 75 47.05 -1.45 3.58
CA PRO A 75 45.79 -2.17 3.58
C PRO A 75 45.39 -2.62 4.98
N THR A 76 44.40 -1.95 5.56
CA THR A 76 43.80 -2.37 6.82
C THR A 76 42.66 -3.33 6.53
N HIS A 77 42.84 -4.54 7.06
CA HIS A 77 41.88 -5.61 7.27
C HIS A 77 40.42 -5.18 7.21
N GLY A 78 39.65 -5.92 6.40
CA GLY A 78 38.20 -5.82 6.30
C GLY A 78 37.57 -5.57 7.65
N VAL A 79 36.97 -4.39 7.78
CA VAL A 79 36.14 -4.00 8.89
C VAL A 79 35.08 -5.09 9.07
N PRO A 80 35.04 -5.81 10.19
CA PRO A 80 33.94 -6.72 10.46
C PRO A 80 32.74 -5.83 10.74
N THR A 81 31.76 -5.87 9.85
CA THR A 81 30.44 -5.29 10.07
C THR A 81 29.78 -5.96 11.28
N ARG A 82 30.00 -5.30 12.42
CA ARG A 82 29.12 -5.12 13.59
C ARG A 82 27.86 -6.01 13.65
N ASN A 83 28.04 -7.17 14.28
CA ASN A 83 27.08 -7.94 15.08
C ASN A 83 25.68 -8.19 14.51
N GLU A 84 25.59 -9.15 13.62
CA GLU A 84 24.52 -10.16 13.66
C GLU A 84 25.08 -11.38 14.39
N GLN A 85 24.40 -11.85 15.43
CA GLN A 85 24.80 -13.02 16.20
C GLN A 85 24.97 -14.22 15.24
N ARG A 86 26.21 -14.64 14.97
CA ARG A 86 26.53 -15.76 14.07
C ARG A 86 25.93 -17.07 14.61
N MET A 87 24.69 -17.34 14.23
CA MET A 87 23.98 -18.61 14.46
C MET A 87 24.18 -19.59 13.30
N THR A 88 24.96 -19.17 12.30
CA THR A 88 25.48 -20.00 11.22
C THR A 88 26.96 -20.25 11.48
N TYR A 89 27.40 -21.49 11.32
CA TYR A 89 28.79 -21.89 11.52
C TYR A 89 29.24 -22.86 10.43
N GLU A 90 30.54 -22.82 10.12
CA GLU A 90 31.16 -23.67 9.12
C GLU A 90 31.99 -24.77 9.77
N VAL A 91 31.98 -25.96 9.17
CA VAL A 91 32.79 -27.09 9.60
C VAL A 91 33.43 -27.75 8.37
N CYS A 92 34.74 -28.00 8.45
CA CYS A 92 35.47 -28.74 7.43
C CYS A 92 35.64 -30.19 7.90
N LEU A 93 35.13 -31.14 7.13
CA LEU A 93 35.17 -32.57 7.41
C LEU A 93 35.98 -33.28 6.33
N GLU A 94 36.69 -34.34 6.70
CA GLU A 94 37.38 -35.21 5.74
C GLU A 94 36.43 -36.37 5.38
N LYS A 95 35.82 -36.33 4.19
CA LYS A 95 34.94 -37.38 3.67
C LYS A 95 35.77 -38.61 3.31
N GLY A 96 35.57 -39.70 4.06
CA GLY A 96 36.20 -40.99 3.82
C GLY A 96 35.31 -41.96 3.04
N MET A 97 35.74 -43.22 2.94
CA MET A 97 34.98 -44.29 2.26
C MET A 97 33.62 -44.60 2.92
N TYR A 98 33.49 -44.31 4.21
CA TYR A 98 32.23 -44.46 4.98
C TYR A 98 31.41 -43.16 5.01
N GLY A 99 31.76 -42.18 4.18
CA GLY A 99 31.11 -40.88 4.12
C GLY A 99 31.48 -39.95 5.29
N LEU A 100 30.56 -39.06 5.63
CA LEU A 100 30.72 -38.05 6.68
C LEU A 100 30.24 -38.54 8.06
N GLY A 101 29.41 -39.59 8.09
CA GLY A 101 28.83 -40.15 9.31
C GLY A 101 27.76 -39.27 9.98
N ILE A 102 27.11 -38.42 9.21
CA ILE A 102 25.99 -37.57 9.63
C ILE A 102 24.71 -38.13 9.00
N TYR A 103 23.65 -38.23 9.78
CA TYR A 103 22.31 -38.56 9.28
C TYR A 103 21.53 -37.26 9.13
N PHE A 104 20.87 -37.12 7.98
CA PHE A 104 19.99 -35.99 7.71
C PHE A 104 18.55 -36.48 7.65
N ALA A 105 17.62 -35.64 8.09
CA ALA A 105 16.18 -35.83 7.96
C ALA A 105 15.55 -34.64 7.23
N ASP A 106 14.43 -34.88 6.58
CA ASP A 106 13.61 -33.86 5.94
C ASP A 106 12.62 -33.29 6.96
N ASP A 107 12.67 -31.99 7.22
CA ASP A 107 11.71 -31.29 8.08
C ASP A 107 10.53 -30.66 7.30
N GLY A 108 10.50 -30.87 5.97
CA GLY A 108 9.51 -30.32 5.04
C GLY A 108 9.93 -29.01 4.39
N SER A 109 10.96 -28.32 4.92
CA SER A 109 11.48 -27.07 4.37
C SER A 109 12.99 -27.11 4.12
N ALA A 110 13.74 -27.88 4.89
CA ALA A 110 15.19 -27.94 4.87
C ALA A 110 15.72 -29.32 5.33
N ALA A 111 16.99 -29.58 5.04
CA ALA A 111 17.67 -30.77 5.55
C ALA A 111 18.28 -30.49 6.93
N ILE A 112 17.82 -31.23 7.93
CA ILE A 112 18.31 -31.12 9.32
C ILE A 112 19.16 -32.31 9.71
N VAL A 113 20.11 -32.12 10.62
CA VAL A 113 20.79 -33.24 11.29
C VAL A 113 19.76 -34.00 12.11
N ASP A 114 19.63 -35.31 11.85
CA ASP A 114 18.61 -36.17 12.45
C ASP A 114 18.75 -36.19 13.99
N GLN A 115 17.63 -35.97 14.69
CA GLN A 115 17.56 -35.91 16.16
C GLN A 115 17.37 -37.28 16.82
N HIS A 116 16.96 -38.27 16.04
CA HIS A 116 16.60 -39.59 16.51
C HIS A 116 17.67 -40.65 16.21
N VAL A 117 18.56 -40.35 15.25
CA VAL A 117 19.64 -41.25 14.85
C VAL A 117 20.98 -40.72 15.37
N PRO A 118 21.72 -41.48 16.20
CA PRO A 118 23.05 -41.06 16.63
C PRO A 118 24.01 -41.00 15.44
N PHE A 119 25.05 -40.17 15.54
CA PHE A 119 26.11 -40.15 14.52
C PHE A 119 26.68 -41.55 14.27
N TYR A 120 27.04 -41.81 13.02
CA TYR A 120 27.58 -43.09 12.62
C TYR A 120 28.91 -43.38 13.33
N LYS A 121 29.08 -44.63 13.78
CA LYS A 121 30.35 -45.13 14.32
C LYS A 121 31.07 -45.94 13.25
N LEU A 122 32.35 -45.66 13.05
CA LEU A 122 33.19 -46.43 12.13
C LEU A 122 33.29 -47.89 12.62
N PRO A 123 33.54 -48.87 11.73
CA PRO A 123 33.73 -50.28 12.12
C PRO A 123 34.84 -50.50 13.16
N SER A 124 35.81 -49.58 13.24
CA SER A 124 36.87 -49.56 14.24
C SER A 124 36.41 -49.11 15.64
N GLY A 125 35.16 -48.68 15.78
CA GLY A 125 34.59 -48.10 17.01
C GLY A 125 34.90 -46.60 17.19
N HIS A 126 35.73 -46.01 16.33
CA HIS A 126 36.03 -44.57 16.38
C HIS A 126 34.86 -43.72 15.87
N ALA A 127 34.83 -42.46 16.32
CA ALA A 127 33.90 -41.45 15.85
C ALA A 127 34.10 -41.20 14.34
N ALA A 128 33.01 -41.14 13.57
CA ALA A 128 33.06 -40.70 12.19
C ALA A 128 33.29 -39.18 12.10
N PRO A 129 33.69 -38.62 10.93
CA PRO A 129 34.05 -37.21 10.79
C PRO A 129 33.04 -36.22 11.38
N GLY A 130 31.74 -36.46 11.16
CA GLY A 130 30.66 -35.63 11.68
C GLY A 130 30.67 -35.55 13.21
N GLU A 131 30.75 -36.68 13.90
CA GLU A 131 30.82 -36.73 15.36
C GLU A 131 32.16 -36.20 15.89
N ALA A 132 33.26 -36.56 15.23
CA ALA A 132 34.60 -36.15 15.61
C ALA A 132 34.80 -34.63 15.56
N SER A 133 33.99 -33.93 14.75
CA SER A 133 33.98 -32.46 14.72
C SER A 133 33.54 -31.83 16.05
N GLY A 134 32.69 -32.51 16.82
CA GLY A 134 32.19 -32.07 18.13
C GLY A 134 31.30 -30.83 18.12
N VAL A 135 31.14 -30.15 16.98
CA VAL A 135 30.39 -28.89 16.86
C VAL A 135 28.98 -29.09 16.30
N ILE A 136 28.78 -30.14 15.52
CA ILE A 136 27.51 -30.44 14.85
C ILE A 136 26.52 -31.01 15.87
N LYS A 137 25.36 -30.39 15.98
CA LYS A 137 24.31 -30.81 16.91
C LYS A 137 23.11 -31.38 16.16
N PRO A 138 22.40 -32.35 16.75
CA PRO A 138 21.12 -32.78 16.23
C PRO A 138 20.15 -31.61 16.13
N GLY A 139 19.43 -31.52 15.02
CA GLY A 139 18.53 -30.42 14.68
C GLY A 139 19.19 -29.24 13.96
N ASP A 140 20.51 -29.21 13.79
CA ASP A 140 21.16 -28.18 12.98
C ASP A 140 20.77 -28.31 11.50
N ILE A 141 20.50 -27.18 10.85
CA ILE A 141 20.01 -27.12 9.47
C ILE A 141 21.20 -26.95 8.53
N LEU A 142 21.34 -27.82 7.54
CA LEU A 142 22.36 -27.69 6.51
C LEU A 142 21.94 -26.61 5.51
N THR A 143 22.77 -25.58 5.37
CA THR A 143 22.49 -24.45 4.47
C THR A 143 23.40 -24.42 3.25
N HIS A 144 24.66 -24.85 3.39
CA HIS A 144 25.62 -24.89 2.29
C HIS A 144 26.46 -26.16 2.30
N ILE A 145 26.76 -26.63 1.09
CA ILE A 145 27.74 -27.67 0.82
C ILE A 145 28.85 -27.03 -0.01
N ASN A 146 30.06 -27.01 0.53
CA ASN A 146 31.20 -26.24 0.05
C ASN A 146 30.84 -24.76 -0.13
N ASP A 147 30.76 -24.29 -1.37
CA ASP A 147 30.43 -22.91 -1.73
C ASP A 147 29.03 -22.80 -2.36
N GLU A 148 28.23 -23.87 -2.32
CA GLU A 148 26.91 -23.96 -2.92
C GLU A 148 25.81 -23.89 -1.85
N CYS A 149 24.85 -22.99 -2.03
CA CYS A 149 23.68 -22.85 -1.15
C CYS A 149 22.67 -23.95 -1.48
N VAL A 150 22.34 -24.78 -0.49
CA VAL A 150 21.42 -25.91 -0.62
C VAL A 150 20.14 -25.73 0.20
N ALA A 151 19.92 -24.53 0.75
CA ALA A 151 18.76 -24.23 1.60
C ALA A 151 17.40 -24.44 0.91
N HIS A 152 17.37 -24.41 -0.42
CA HIS A 152 16.14 -24.59 -1.21
C HIS A 152 16.13 -25.90 -2.00
N TYR A 153 17.09 -26.79 -1.77
CA TYR A 153 17.16 -28.05 -2.50
C TYR A 153 16.09 -28.99 -1.97
N LYS A 154 15.52 -29.81 -2.86
CA LYS A 154 14.72 -30.95 -2.39
C LYS A 154 15.63 -31.88 -1.60
N PHE A 155 15.08 -32.51 -0.57
CA PHE A 155 15.84 -33.38 0.30
C PHE A 155 16.58 -34.50 -0.47
N GLU A 156 15.93 -35.07 -1.50
CA GLU A 156 16.53 -36.09 -2.37
C GLU A 156 17.76 -35.57 -3.13
N ASP A 157 17.65 -34.39 -3.75
CA ASP A 157 18.73 -33.75 -4.51
C ASP A 157 19.92 -33.40 -3.60
N LEU A 158 19.63 -32.94 -2.37
CA LEU A 158 20.64 -32.63 -1.36
C LEU A 158 21.38 -33.89 -0.89
N VAL A 159 20.66 -34.99 -0.64
CA VAL A 159 21.28 -36.27 -0.26
C VAL A 159 22.15 -36.79 -1.40
N GLU A 160 21.72 -36.64 -2.65
CA GLU A 160 22.51 -37.03 -3.81
C GLU A 160 23.75 -36.13 -3.97
N ALA A 161 23.62 -34.82 -3.75
CA ALA A 161 24.77 -33.90 -3.72
C ALA A 161 25.80 -34.33 -2.66
N LEU A 162 25.37 -34.64 -1.43
CA LEU A 162 26.26 -35.13 -0.36
C LEU A 162 26.94 -36.46 -0.73
N ARG A 163 26.23 -37.37 -1.40
CA ARG A 163 26.78 -38.66 -1.86
C ARG A 163 27.82 -38.49 -2.96
N THR A 164 27.54 -37.63 -3.93
CA THR A 164 28.39 -37.38 -5.11
C THR A 164 29.63 -36.53 -4.80
N LEU A 165 29.70 -35.87 -3.64
CA LEU A 165 30.91 -35.16 -3.21
C LEU A 165 32.17 -36.04 -3.30
N PRO A 166 33.30 -35.51 -3.79
CA PRO A 166 34.55 -36.25 -3.80
C PRO A 166 35.02 -36.58 -2.38
N SER A 167 35.75 -37.68 -2.23
CA SER A 167 36.46 -37.99 -0.99
C SER A 167 37.52 -36.93 -0.70
N GLY A 168 37.74 -36.63 0.58
CA GLY A 168 38.64 -35.56 1.05
C GLY A 168 37.88 -34.42 1.73
N ARG A 169 38.46 -33.22 1.71
CA ARG A 169 37.94 -32.07 2.44
C ARG A 169 36.62 -31.57 1.87
N VAL A 170 35.59 -31.57 2.72
CA VAL A 170 34.26 -31.01 2.46
C VAL A 170 33.99 -29.92 3.49
N LYS A 171 33.57 -28.75 3.05
CA LYS A 171 33.11 -27.67 3.93
C LYS A 171 31.58 -27.72 3.99
N LEU A 172 31.00 -27.76 5.18
CA LEU A 172 29.56 -27.69 5.38
C LEU A 172 29.23 -26.48 6.24
N THR A 173 28.11 -25.82 5.93
CA THR A 173 27.64 -24.67 6.69
C THR A 173 26.29 -24.97 7.31
N PHE A 174 26.21 -24.91 8.63
CA PHE A 174 25.03 -25.22 9.41
C PHE A 174 24.45 -23.99 10.07
N CYS A 175 23.14 -24.01 10.30
CA CYS A 175 22.43 -23.01 11.07
C CYS A 175 21.71 -23.66 12.25
N SER A 176 21.76 -23.01 13.42
CA SER A 176 20.99 -23.44 14.59
C SER A 176 19.47 -23.35 14.30
N PRO A 177 18.68 -24.36 14.69
CA PRO A 177 17.24 -24.40 14.38
C PRO A 177 16.46 -23.21 14.94
N LEU A 178 16.86 -22.68 16.11
CA LEU A 178 16.24 -21.50 16.72
C LEU A 178 16.38 -20.25 15.85
N PHE A 179 17.46 -20.13 15.09
CA PHE A 179 17.71 -18.95 14.26
C PHE A 179 17.03 -19.03 12.91
N HIS A 180 16.98 -20.21 12.29
CA HIS A 180 16.33 -20.37 10.99
C HIS A 180 14.84 -19.98 11.05
N SER A 181 14.14 -20.42 12.09
CA SER A 181 12.75 -20.01 12.33
C SER A 181 12.59 -18.50 12.51
N LEU A 182 13.55 -17.83 13.17
CA LEU A 182 13.53 -16.37 13.32
C LEU A 182 13.80 -15.64 12.00
N VAL A 183 14.67 -16.17 11.13
CA VAL A 183 14.98 -15.56 9.84
C VAL A 183 13.79 -15.64 8.90
N ASP A 184 13.13 -16.78 8.81
CA ASP A 184 11.99 -16.98 7.91
C ASP A 184 10.79 -16.10 8.33
N VAL A 185 10.50 -16.05 9.64
CA VAL A 185 9.47 -15.16 10.18
C VAL A 185 9.81 -13.68 9.96
N LYS A 186 11.08 -13.28 10.13
CA LYS A 186 11.51 -11.89 9.89
C LYS A 186 11.36 -11.51 8.43
N ALA A 187 11.83 -12.33 7.50
CA ALA A 187 11.72 -12.06 6.07
C ALA A 187 10.25 -11.92 5.64
N SER A 188 9.39 -12.85 6.09
CA SER A 188 7.95 -12.77 5.82
C SER A 188 7.30 -11.54 6.45
N HIS A 189 7.67 -11.17 7.68
CA HIS A 189 7.12 -9.99 8.34
C HIS A 189 7.56 -8.70 7.66
N GLU A 190 8.82 -8.60 7.24
CA GLU A 190 9.39 -7.44 6.56
C GLU A 190 8.70 -7.20 5.20
N GLU A 191 8.52 -8.25 4.39
CA GLU A 191 7.76 -8.15 3.14
C GLU A 191 6.31 -7.70 3.37
N ASN A 192 5.66 -8.19 4.44
CA ASN A 192 4.30 -7.77 4.80
C ASN A 192 4.23 -6.29 5.23
N LEU A 193 5.25 -5.81 5.95
CA LEU A 193 5.34 -4.40 6.35
C LEU A 193 5.57 -3.49 5.15
N GLU A 194 6.43 -3.87 4.21
CA GLU A 194 6.68 -3.11 2.98
C GLU A 194 5.39 -2.95 2.16
N LYS A 195 4.66 -4.05 1.93
CA LYS A 195 3.35 -4.00 1.26
C LYS A 195 2.35 -3.11 1.98
N ARG A 196 2.35 -3.14 3.32
CA ARG A 196 1.47 -2.30 4.13
C ARG A 196 1.82 -0.81 3.99
N ILE A 197 3.10 -0.49 3.97
CA ILE A 197 3.61 0.87 3.78
C ILE A 197 3.21 1.38 2.39
N GLU A 198 3.40 0.58 1.34
CA GLU A 198 3.00 0.93 -0.02
C GLU A 198 1.50 1.21 -0.12
N ALA A 199 0.66 0.32 0.43
CA ALA A 199 -0.79 0.51 0.44
C ALA A 199 -1.23 1.80 1.17
N LEU A 200 -0.57 2.17 2.26
CA LEU A 200 -0.85 3.41 2.98
C LEU A 200 -0.45 4.66 2.19
N HIS A 201 0.66 4.61 1.45
CA HIS A 201 1.07 5.71 0.59
C HIS A 201 0.06 5.95 -0.54
N GLU A 202 -0.42 4.88 -1.17
CA GLU A 202 -1.45 5.01 -2.21
C GLU A 202 -2.75 5.62 -1.66
N GLU A 203 -3.18 5.19 -0.47
CA GLU A 203 -4.41 5.71 0.15
C GLU A 203 -4.27 7.19 0.51
N LEU A 204 -3.13 7.59 1.05
CA LEU A 204 -2.83 8.99 1.34
C LEU A 204 -2.87 9.85 0.07
N GLU A 205 -2.34 9.36 -1.04
CA GLU A 205 -2.36 10.08 -2.31
C GLU A 205 -3.77 10.19 -2.91
N ARG A 206 -4.62 9.15 -2.74
CA ARG A 206 -6.05 9.24 -3.08
C ARG A 206 -6.74 10.29 -2.23
N GLU A 207 -6.51 10.28 -0.92
CA GLU A 207 -7.13 11.22 0.00
C GLU A 207 -6.76 12.68 -0.32
N LYS A 208 -5.47 12.96 -0.58
CA LYS A 208 -5.00 14.29 -0.99
C LYS A 208 -5.70 14.77 -2.27
N LYS A 209 -5.81 13.91 -3.30
CA LYS A 209 -6.50 14.24 -4.55
C LYS A 209 -7.98 14.54 -4.31
N CYS A 210 -8.66 13.71 -3.54
CA CYS A 210 -10.06 13.92 -3.17
C CYS A 210 -10.26 15.24 -2.42
N ARG A 211 -9.37 15.54 -1.46
CA ARG A 211 -9.40 16.79 -0.69
C ARG A 211 -9.22 18.01 -1.59
N GLN A 212 -8.25 17.97 -2.50
CA GLN A 212 -7.99 19.07 -3.44
C GLN A 212 -9.20 19.34 -4.35
N ILE A 213 -9.87 18.28 -4.83
CA ILE A 213 -11.10 18.41 -5.63
C ILE A 213 -12.22 19.05 -4.80
N ALA A 214 -12.39 18.61 -3.55
CA ALA A 214 -13.42 19.15 -2.66
C ALA A 214 -13.18 20.63 -2.33
N GLU A 215 -11.94 21.01 -2.01
CA GLU A 215 -11.54 22.39 -1.77
C GLU A 215 -11.81 23.28 -2.99
N LYS A 216 -11.41 22.83 -4.17
CA LYS A 216 -11.66 23.56 -5.43
C LYS A 216 -13.16 23.72 -5.71
N ARG A 217 -13.97 22.68 -5.46
CA ARG A 217 -15.43 22.75 -5.59
C ARG A 217 -16.04 23.75 -4.60
N MET A 218 -15.58 23.73 -3.35
CA MET A 218 -16.05 24.65 -2.32
C MET A 218 -15.70 26.10 -2.65
N GLN A 219 -14.49 26.34 -3.18
CA GLN A 219 -14.08 27.67 -3.64
C GLN A 219 -14.98 28.19 -4.77
N LEU A 220 -15.17 27.38 -5.83
CA LEU A 220 -16.03 27.76 -6.96
C LEU A 220 -17.47 28.05 -6.52
N TYR A 221 -18.00 27.23 -5.61
CA TYR A 221 -19.33 27.45 -5.05
C TYR A 221 -19.42 28.77 -4.29
N ARG A 222 -18.41 29.08 -3.46
CA ARG A 222 -18.33 30.34 -2.71
C ARG A 222 -18.30 31.55 -3.65
N GLU A 223 -17.48 31.51 -4.69
CA GLU A 223 -17.37 32.56 -5.69
C GLU A 223 -18.71 32.78 -6.42
N GLU A 224 -19.39 31.70 -6.80
CA GLU A 224 -20.68 31.79 -7.50
C GLU A 224 -21.79 32.36 -6.60
N VAL A 225 -21.84 31.99 -5.33
CA VAL A 225 -22.78 32.56 -4.36
C VAL A 225 -22.56 34.06 -4.20
N LEU A 226 -21.31 34.51 -4.12
CA LEU A 226 -20.99 35.94 -4.05
C LEU A 226 -21.44 36.68 -5.31
N ARG A 227 -21.12 36.15 -6.50
CA ARG A 227 -21.51 36.71 -7.80
C ARG A 227 -23.03 36.83 -7.92
N LEU A 228 -23.77 35.78 -7.58
CA LEU A 228 -25.24 35.81 -7.59
C LEU A 228 -25.80 36.79 -6.56
N GLY A 229 -25.12 36.95 -5.43
CA GLY A 229 -25.44 37.98 -4.44
C GLY A 229 -25.34 39.39 -5.01
N GLU A 230 -24.21 39.72 -5.65
CA GLU A 230 -23.99 41.02 -6.31
C GLU A 230 -25.02 41.29 -7.41
N LEU A 231 -25.28 40.30 -8.26
CA LEU A 231 -26.27 40.40 -9.33
C LEU A 231 -27.68 40.67 -8.77
N ASN A 232 -28.07 39.94 -7.72
CA ASN A 232 -29.37 40.15 -7.06
C ASN A 232 -29.51 41.54 -6.46
N ILE A 233 -28.44 42.08 -5.86
CA ILE A 233 -28.43 43.46 -5.35
C ILE A 233 -28.64 44.44 -6.51
N GLY A 234 -27.92 44.26 -7.62
CA GLY A 234 -28.05 45.07 -8.82
C GLY A 234 -29.47 45.07 -9.40
N LEU A 235 -30.05 43.88 -9.58
CA LEU A 235 -31.42 43.73 -10.08
C LEU A 235 -32.45 44.39 -9.16
N ARG A 236 -32.32 44.23 -7.84
CA ARG A 236 -33.20 44.91 -6.86
C ARG A 236 -33.11 46.43 -6.96
N CYS A 237 -31.92 46.98 -7.21
CA CYS A 237 -31.73 48.41 -7.42
C CYS A 237 -32.43 48.89 -8.71
N GLN A 238 -32.27 48.12 -9.80
CA GLN A 238 -32.91 48.44 -11.08
C GLN A 238 -34.44 48.40 -11.00
N ILE A 239 -35.00 47.38 -10.33
CA ILE A 239 -36.45 47.27 -10.09
C ILE A 239 -36.95 48.51 -9.35
N LYS A 240 -36.30 48.89 -8.24
CA LYS A 240 -36.68 50.09 -7.47
C LYS A 240 -36.64 51.36 -8.32
N LYS A 241 -35.66 51.50 -9.22
CA LYS A 241 -35.57 52.65 -10.12
C LYS A 241 -36.75 52.69 -11.08
N VAL A 242 -37.05 51.57 -11.73
CA VAL A 242 -38.20 51.47 -12.66
C VAL A 242 -39.52 51.72 -11.93
N GLU A 243 -39.69 51.21 -10.71
CA GLU A 243 -40.86 51.46 -9.87
C GLU A 243 -41.01 52.95 -9.54
N ALA A 244 -39.92 53.63 -9.16
CA ALA A 244 -39.92 55.06 -8.89
C ALA A 244 -40.28 55.88 -10.15
N ASP A 245 -39.70 55.54 -11.30
CA ASP A 245 -39.97 56.20 -12.58
C ASP A 245 -41.45 56.02 -12.99
N LEU A 246 -41.98 54.80 -12.82
CA LEU A 246 -43.39 54.50 -13.08
C LEU A 246 -44.32 55.30 -12.16
N GLN A 247 -44.02 55.35 -10.85
CA GLN A 247 -44.81 56.13 -9.89
C GLN A 247 -44.79 57.63 -10.22
N ALA A 248 -43.64 58.18 -10.60
CA ALA A 248 -43.51 59.56 -11.02
C ALA A 248 -44.36 59.85 -12.27
N SER A 249 -44.30 58.99 -13.28
CA SER A 249 -45.11 59.10 -14.50
C SER A 249 -46.62 59.01 -14.21
N GLN A 250 -47.05 58.06 -13.38
CA GLN A 250 -48.44 57.94 -12.96
C GLN A 250 -48.94 59.17 -12.21
N LYS A 251 -48.11 59.74 -11.32
CA LYS A 251 -48.43 60.97 -10.60
C LYS A 251 -48.59 62.15 -11.55
N PHE A 252 -47.68 62.28 -12.52
CA PHE A 252 -47.77 63.31 -13.56
C PHE A 252 -49.06 63.20 -14.38
N MET A 253 -49.42 62.00 -14.87
CA MET A 253 -50.66 61.78 -15.61
C MET A 253 -51.90 62.18 -14.80
N ARG A 254 -51.97 61.78 -13.53
CA ARG A 254 -53.10 62.16 -12.64
C ARG A 254 -53.22 63.67 -12.47
N GLN A 255 -52.11 64.38 -12.34
CA GLN A 255 -52.12 65.84 -12.22
C GLN A 255 -52.59 66.52 -13.52
N THR A 256 -52.17 66.01 -14.68
CA THR A 256 -52.60 66.53 -15.99
C THR A 256 -54.09 66.32 -16.23
N HIS A 257 -54.65 65.17 -15.84
CA HIS A 257 -56.09 64.88 -15.98
C HIS A 257 -56.99 65.73 -15.07
N VAL A 258 -56.45 66.38 -14.04
CA VAL A 258 -57.21 67.27 -13.13
C VAL A 258 -57.15 68.74 -13.58
N ALA A 259 -56.26 69.09 -14.51
CA ALA A 259 -56.01 70.46 -14.95
C ALA A 259 -56.64 70.84 -16.31
N LEU A 260 -57.43 69.94 -16.91
CA LEU A 260 -58.24 70.15 -18.12
C LEU A 260 -59.72 70.08 -17.77
#